data_AF-A0AB32WC97-F1
#
_entry.id   AF-A0AB32WC97-F1
#
_cell.length_a   1.000
_cell.length_b   1.000
_cell.length_c   1.000
_cell.angle_alpha   90.00
_cell.angle_beta   90.00
_cell.angle_gamma   90.00
#
_symmetry.space_group_name_H-M   'P 1'
#
loop_
_entity.id
_entity.type
_entity.pdbx_description
1 polymer ?
#
loop_
_entity_poly.entity_id
_entity_poly.type
_entity_poly.pdbx_seq_one_letter_code
_entity_poly.pdbx_strand_id
1 'polypeptide(L)'
;MMRYKEEKEAKNETFRKYLESSGVLDALTKVLVALYEQNEKPSSALEFVQQKLGGPTASEYEKLQTELSDLLAKYNELLGKHEETCKEVLAQK
;
A
#
# COMPACT_ATOMS: atom_id res chain seq x y z
N MET A 1 -4.73 -41.79 4.25
CA MET A 1 -3.93 -40.75 4.92
C MET A 1 -2.66 -40.37 4.14
N MET A 2 -1.94 -41.33 3.53
CA MET A 2 -0.71 -41.07 2.76
C MET A 2 -0.91 -40.10 1.58
N ARG A 3 -1.96 -40.34 0.76
CA ARG A 3 -2.32 -39.51 -0.41
C ARG A 3 -2.60 -38.04 -0.09
N TYR A 4 -3.21 -37.76 1.07
CA TYR A 4 -3.50 -36.40 1.52
C TYR A 4 -2.23 -35.64 1.93
N LYS A 5 -1.23 -36.35 2.46
CA LYS A 5 0.07 -35.77 2.81
C LYS A 5 0.87 -35.40 1.56
N GLU A 6 0.89 -36.28 0.56
CA GLU A 6 1.53 -36.06 -0.73
C GLU A 6 0.90 -34.88 -1.50
N GLU A 7 -0.43 -34.79 -1.53
CA GLU A 7 -1.14 -33.65 -2.14
C GLU A 7 -0.84 -32.32 -1.43
N LYS A 8 -0.69 -32.34 -0.10
CA LYS A 8 -0.31 -31.15 0.68
C LYS A 8 1.13 -30.72 0.38
N GLU A 9 2.05 -31.67 0.29
CA GLU A 9 3.46 -31.42 -0.04
C GLU A 9 3.60 -30.85 -1.45
N ALA A 10 2.88 -31.40 -2.43
CA ALA A 10 2.87 -30.88 -3.81
C ALA A 10 2.34 -29.43 -3.89
N LYS A 11 1.27 -29.10 -3.14
CA LYS A 11 0.75 -27.73 -3.05
C LYS A 11 1.77 -26.77 -2.43
N ASN A 12 2.43 -27.19 -1.35
CA ASN A 12 3.47 -26.39 -0.70
C ASN A 12 4.66 -26.14 -1.62
N GLU A 13 5.11 -27.16 -2.35
CA GLU A 13 6.21 -27.03 -3.30
C GLU A 13 5.86 -26.09 -4.45
N THR A 14 4.63 -26.20 -4.98
CA THR A 14 4.13 -25.31 -6.03
C THR A 14 4.11 -23.85 -5.54
N PHE A 15 3.66 -23.61 -4.30
CA PHE A 15 3.66 -22.28 -3.72
C PHE A 15 5.08 -21.72 -3.52
N ARG A 16 6.02 -22.55 -3.07
CA ARG A 16 7.44 -22.15 -2.94
C ARG A 16 8.03 -21.75 -4.30
N LYS A 17 7.84 -22.59 -5.32
CA LYS A 17 8.27 -22.30 -6.69
C LYS A 17 7.66 -21.00 -7.23
N TYR A 18 6.40 -20.74 -6.93
CA TYR A 18 5.75 -19.48 -7.28
C TYR A 18 6.46 -18.28 -6.62
N LEU A 19 6.71 -18.33 -5.31
CA LEU A 19 7.41 -17.25 -4.58
C LEU A 19 8.85 -17.04 -5.07
N GLU A 20 9.54 -18.12 -5.45
CA GLU A 20 10.87 -18.06 -6.07
C GLU A 20 10.80 -17.41 -7.46
N SER A 21 9.92 -17.90 -8.35
CA SER A 21 9.81 -17.41 -9.73
C SER A 21 9.30 -15.98 -9.84
N SER A 22 8.49 -15.52 -8.87
CA SER A 22 7.97 -14.16 -8.81
C SER A 22 8.94 -13.18 -8.14
N GLY A 23 10.08 -13.67 -7.63
CA GLY A 23 11.11 -12.85 -6.98
C GLY A 23 10.74 -12.40 -5.56
N VAL A 24 9.63 -12.87 -4.99
CA VAL A 24 9.20 -12.51 -3.62
C VAL A 24 10.23 -12.95 -2.60
N LEU A 25 10.79 -14.15 -2.72
CA LEU A 25 11.82 -14.62 -1.79
C LEU A 25 13.10 -13.78 -1.86
N ASP A 26 13.52 -13.38 -3.06
CA ASP A 26 14.70 -12.54 -3.27
C ASP A 26 14.48 -11.14 -2.65
N ALA A 27 13.32 -10.54 -2.88
CA ALA A 27 12.96 -9.25 -2.29
C ALA A 27 12.96 -9.31 -0.75
N LEU A 28 12.28 -10.31 -0.16
CA LEU A 28 12.25 -10.49 1.30
C LEU A 28 13.65 -10.73 1.86
N THR A 29 14.47 -11.54 1.18
CA THR A 29 15.85 -11.80 1.59
C THR A 29 16.68 -10.53 1.60
N LYS A 30 16.61 -9.72 0.53
CA LYS A 30 17.33 -8.44 0.45
C LYS A 30 16.95 -7.47 1.57
N VAL A 31 15.67 -7.40 1.92
CA VAL A 31 15.21 -6.55 3.02
C VAL A 31 15.74 -7.05 4.37
N LEU A 32 15.72 -8.36 4.62
CA LEU A 32 16.26 -8.94 5.85
C LEU A 32 17.78 -8.77 5.95
N VAL A 33 18.51 -8.92 4.84
CA VAL A 33 19.95 -8.62 4.76
C VAL A 33 20.20 -7.15 5.08
N ALA A 34 19.47 -6.23 4.46
CA ALA A 34 19.61 -4.80 4.72
C ALA A 34 19.32 -4.44 6.19
N LEU A 35 18.39 -5.14 6.85
CA LEU A 35 18.11 -4.99 8.29
C LEU A 35 19.22 -5.58 9.16
N TYR A 36 19.80 -6.71 8.73
CA TYR A 36 20.93 -7.33 9.42
C TYR A 36 22.18 -6.44 9.37
N GLU A 37 22.48 -5.85 8.22
CA GLU A 37 23.64 -4.99 7.95
C GLU A 37 23.54 -3.60 8.60
N GLN A 38 22.38 -3.19 9.13
CA GLN A 38 22.27 -1.94 9.87
C GLN A 38 23.21 -1.95 11.09
N ASN A 39 24.15 -0.98 11.12
CA ASN A 39 25.08 -0.74 12.24
C ASN A 39 24.32 -0.43 13.54
N GLU A 40 23.25 0.37 13.45
CA GLU A 40 22.31 0.63 14.53
C GLU A 40 20.96 0.02 14.18
N LYS A 41 20.41 -0.83 15.06
CA LYS A 41 19.11 -1.44 14.79
C LYS A 41 18.02 -0.36 14.84
N PRO A 42 17.12 -0.31 13.83
CA PRO A 42 16.02 0.63 13.86
C PRO A 42 15.15 0.37 15.09
N SER A 43 14.59 1.45 15.64
CA SER A 43 13.66 1.38 16.78
C SER A 43 12.44 0.50 16.47
N SER A 44 12.01 0.45 15.21
CA SER A 44 10.99 -0.45 14.71
C SER A 44 11.49 -1.23 13.49
N ALA A 45 11.79 -2.52 13.69
CA ALA A 45 12.15 -3.42 12.59
C ALA A 45 11.00 -3.61 11.59
N LEU A 46 9.75 -3.57 12.07
CA LEU A 46 8.57 -3.74 11.23
C LEU A 46 8.41 -2.56 10.26
N GLU A 47 8.56 -1.32 10.73
CA GLU A 47 8.49 -0.12 9.89
C GLU A 47 9.61 -0.12 8.84
N PHE A 48 10.83 -0.51 9.23
CA PHE A 48 11.96 -0.64 8.30
C PHE A 48 11.64 -1.62 7.16
N VAL A 49 11.07 -2.78 7.47
CA VAL A 49 10.68 -3.79 6.47
C VAL A 49 9.59 -3.23 5.55
N GLN A 50 8.55 -2.59 6.11
CA GLN A 50 7.46 -2.00 5.33
C GLN A 50 7.98 -0.94 4.35
N GLN A 51 8.85 -0.04 4.81
CA GLN A 51 9.47 0.98 3.97
C GLN A 51 10.32 0.36 2.84
N LYS A 52 11.16 -0.63 3.15
CA LYS A 52 12.04 -1.26 2.15
C LYS A 52 11.30 -2.11 1.12
N LEU A 53 10.10 -2.59 1.44
CA LEU A 53 9.20 -3.27 0.49
C LEU A 53 8.33 -2.30 -0.32
N GLY A 54 8.47 -0.99 -0.12
CA GLY A 54 7.69 0.03 -0.85
C GLY A 54 6.27 0.22 -0.33
N GLY A 55 5.96 -0.24 0.90
CA GLY A 55 4.71 0.08 1.56
C GLY A 55 4.69 1.54 2.05
N PRO A 56 3.56 2.26 1.94
CA PRO A 56 3.46 3.59 2.51
C PRO A 56 3.63 3.51 4.04
N THR A 57 4.40 4.44 4.58
CA THR A 57 4.50 4.63 6.02
C THR A 57 3.16 5.12 6.60
N ALA A 58 2.95 4.93 7.90
CA ALA A 58 1.78 5.48 8.58
C ALA A 58 1.65 7.01 8.35
N SER A 59 2.77 7.74 8.41
CA SER A 59 2.79 9.18 8.15
C SER A 59 2.43 9.55 6.71
N GLU A 60 2.94 8.81 5.71
CA GLU A 60 2.55 9.04 4.31
C GLU A 60 1.07 8.75 4.07
N TYR A 61 0.54 7.72 4.71
CA TYR A 61 -0.87 7.38 4.66
C TYR A 61 -1.75 8.47 5.31
N GLU A 62 -1.37 8.97 6.48
CA GLU A 62 -2.05 10.10 7.15
C GLU A 62 -2.02 11.38 6.31
N LYS A 63 -0.88 11.69 5.67
CA LYS A 63 -0.77 12.81 4.73
C LYS A 63 -1.71 12.66 3.55
N LEU A 64 -1.73 11.49 2.91
CA LEU A 64 -2.64 11.19 1.81
C LEU A 64 -4.11 11.33 2.21
N GLN A 65 -4.49 10.88 3.42
CA GLN A 65 -5.85 11.07 3.93
C GLN A 65 -6.20 12.55 4.12
N THR A 66 -5.26 13.34 4.62
CA THR A 66 -5.43 14.79 4.79
C THR A 66 -5.62 15.48 3.43
N GLU A 67 -4.74 15.18 2.47
CA GLU A 67 -4.83 15.74 1.12
C GLU A 67 -6.15 15.37 0.43
N LEU A 68 -6.61 14.13 0.61
CA LEU A 68 -7.89 13.67 0.08
C LEU A 68 -9.07 14.44 0.70
N SER A 69 -9.04 14.66 2.02
CA SER A 69 -10.05 15.45 2.73
C SER A 69 -10.09 16.90 2.23
N ASP A 70 -8.92 17.54 2.11
CA ASP A 70 -8.81 18.92 1.63
C ASP A 70 -9.28 19.07 0.18
N LEU A 71 -8.95 18.09 -0.65
CA LEU A 71 -9.37 18.08 -2.06
C LEU A 71 -10.88 17.91 -2.19
N LEU A 72 -11.49 17.03 -1.38
CA LEU A 72 -12.96 16.88 -1.33
C LEU A 72 -13.65 18.16 -0.84
N ALA A 73 -13.10 18.83 0.17
CA ALA A 73 -13.64 20.10 0.64
C ALA A 73 -13.64 21.17 -0.48
N LYS A 74 -12.51 21.32 -1.18
CA LYS A 74 -12.39 22.25 -2.33
C LYS A 74 -13.32 21.89 -3.47
N TYR A 75 -13.44 20.60 -3.78
CA TYR A 75 -14.35 20.12 -4.82
C TYR A 75 -15.80 20.47 -4.51
N ASN A 76 -16.25 20.22 -3.28
CA ASN A 76 -17.62 20.52 -2.86
C ASN A 76 -17.89 22.04 -2.83
N GLU A 77 -16.93 22.85 -2.39
CA GLU A 77 -17.05 24.30 -2.43
C GLU A 77 -17.20 24.80 -3.88
N LEU A 78 -16.35 24.31 -4.79
CA LEU A 78 -16.38 24.71 -6.18
C LEU A 78 -17.66 24.24 -6.88
N LEU A 79 -18.12 23.02 -6.58
CA LEU A 79 -19.38 22.49 -7.09
C LEU A 79 -20.56 23.35 -6.62
N GLY A 80 -20.61 23.72 -5.34
CA GLY A 80 -21.65 24.59 -4.79
C GLY A 80 -21.68 25.96 -5.49
N LYS A 81 -20.52 26.60 -5.66
CA LYS A 81 -20.41 27.88 -6.39
C LYS A 81 -20.85 27.76 -7.85
N HIS A 82 -20.48 26.67 -8.51
CA HIS A 82 -20.89 26.41 -9.88
C HIS A 82 -22.42 26.25 -9.98
N GLU A 83 -23.04 25.49 -9.08
CA GLU A 83 -24.49 25.32 -9.04
C GLU A 83 -25.23 26.64 -8.81
N GLU A 84 -24.74 27.47 -7.90
CA GLU A 84 -25.29 28.80 -7.61
C GLU A 84 -25.20 29.73 -8.84
N THR A 85 -24.01 29.82 -9.44
CA THR A 85 -23.79 30.60 -10.66
C THR A 85 -24.71 30.15 -11.80
N CYS A 86 -24.87 28.83 -11.98
CA CYS A 86 -25.72 28.28 -13.03
C CYS A 86 -27.20 28.67 -12.83
N LYS A 87 -27.68 28.67 -11.58
CA LYS A 87 -29.04 29.13 -11.23
C LYS A 87 -29.23 30.61 -11.51
N GLU A 88 -28.26 31.46 -11.16
CA GLU A 88 -28.31 32.89 -11.43
C GLU A 88 -28.38 33.21 -12.93
N VAL A 89 -27.54 32.56 -13.73
CA VAL A 89 -27.54 32.73 -15.20
C VAL A 89 -28.87 32.30 -15.82
N LEU A 90 -29.47 31.21 -15.32
CA LEU A 90 -30.78 30.74 -15.78
C LEU A 90 -31.92 31.68 -15.35
N ALA A 91 -31.81 32.33 -14.18
CA ALA A 91 -32.81 33.28 -13.69
C ALA A 91 -32.79 34.64 -14.40
N GLN A 92 -31.69 34.97 -15.10
CA GLN A 92 -31.53 36.20 -15.88
C GLN A 92 -32.00 36.09 -17.34
N LYS A 93 -32.45 34.90 -17.78
CA LYS A 93 -33.03 34.66 -19.11
C LYS A 93 -34.55 34.57 -19.05
#